data_AF-A0A3B8WCT9-F1
#
_entry.id   AF-A0A3B8WCT9-F1
#
_cell.length_a   1.000
_cell.length_b   1.000
_cell.length_c   1.000
_cell.angle_alpha   90.00
_cell.angle_beta   90.00
_cell.angle_gamma   90.00
#
_symmetry.space_group_name_H-M   'P 1'
#
loop_
_entity.id
_entity.type
_entity.pdbx_description
1 polymer ?
#
loop_
_entity_poly.entity_id
_entity_poly.type
_entity_poly.pdbx_seq_one_letter_code
_entity_poly.pdbx_strand_id
1 'polypeptide(L)'
;VLSSPLTPGSTATNHWWQNTGATTSTIVSPIAGRVIVVRTADGKYVKMEILSYYENAPASPNNMVDKDRFYTFRYVYQPAESRSFE
;
A
#
# COMPACT_ATOMS: atom_id res chain seq x y z
N VAL A 1 6.65 18.77 4.45
CA VAL A 1 6.09 17.40 4.45
C VAL A 1 4.66 17.48 3.94
N LEU A 2 4.46 17.27 2.64
CA LEU A 2 3.16 17.41 1.98
C LEU A 2 2.29 16.21 2.36
N SER A 3 1.38 16.41 3.31
CA SER A 3 0.26 15.49 3.54
C SER A 3 -0.68 15.59 2.34
N SER A 4 -0.66 14.57 1.48
CA SER A 4 -1.72 14.39 0.47
C SER A 4 -3.08 14.46 1.18
N PRO A 5 -4.06 15.20 0.63
CA PRO A 5 -5.33 15.41 1.30
C PRO A 5 -6.02 14.07 1.58
N LEU A 6 -6.58 13.94 2.78
CA LEU A 6 -7.40 12.80 3.15
C LEU A 6 -8.64 12.81 2.25
N THR A 7 -8.89 11.70 1.55
CA THR A 7 -10.17 11.50 0.86
C THR A 7 -11.29 11.53 1.90
N PRO A 8 -12.33 12.35 1.74
CA PRO A 8 -13.45 12.38 2.70
C PRO A 8 -14.05 10.97 2.89
N GLY A 9 -14.07 10.48 4.14
CA GLY A 9 -14.68 9.19 4.50
C GLY A 9 -13.75 8.13 5.10
N SER A 10 -12.45 8.38 5.24
CA SER A 10 -11.51 7.40 5.82
C SER A 10 -11.38 7.52 7.35
N THR A 11 -11.73 6.47 8.10
CA THR A 11 -11.70 6.44 9.59
C THR A 11 -10.50 5.72 10.20
N ALA A 12 -9.52 5.28 9.41
CA ALA A 12 -8.20 4.93 9.93
C ALA A 12 -7.16 5.09 8.82
N THR A 13 -6.27 6.08 8.95
CA THR A 13 -5.21 6.31 7.98
C THR A 13 -3.86 6.09 8.64
N ASN A 14 -3.45 4.84 8.76
CA ASN A 14 -2.03 4.56 8.74
C ASN A 14 -1.62 4.95 7.30
N HIS A 15 -0.82 6.00 7.12
CA HIS A 15 -0.66 6.83 5.88
C HIS A 15 -0.44 6.12 4.53
N TRP A 16 -0.40 4.79 4.50
CA TRP A 16 -0.27 3.92 3.36
C TRP A 16 -1.63 3.42 2.85
N TRP A 17 -2.64 3.22 3.71
CA TRP A 17 -3.93 2.59 3.35
C TRP A 17 -5.12 3.47 3.74
N GLN A 18 -6.23 3.31 3.02
CA GLN A 18 -7.51 3.95 3.28
C GLN A 18 -8.61 2.91 3.44
N ASN A 19 -9.47 3.12 4.42
CA ASN A 19 -10.74 2.40 4.55
C ASN A 19 -11.85 3.22 3.91
N THR A 20 -12.66 2.60 3.06
CA THR A 20 -13.82 3.21 2.40
C THR A 20 -15.03 2.31 2.59
N GLY A 21 -16.17 2.87 2.99
CA GLY A 21 -17.41 2.10 3.08
C GLY A 21 -18.39 2.59 4.16
N ALA A 22 -19.45 1.82 4.37
CA ALA A 22 -20.52 2.09 5.33
C ALA A 22 -20.40 1.17 6.56
N THR A 23 -21.28 1.33 7.56
CA THR A 23 -21.24 0.57 8.83
C THR A 23 -21.20 -0.96 8.68
N THR A 24 -21.65 -1.51 7.54
CA THR A 24 -21.70 -2.95 7.27
C THR A 24 -20.64 -3.45 6.27
N SER A 25 -19.90 -2.56 5.61
CA SER A 25 -18.90 -2.93 4.60
C SER A 25 -17.75 -1.94 4.64
N THR A 26 -16.55 -2.43 4.92
CA THR A 26 -15.32 -1.66 4.91
C THR A 26 -14.39 -2.26 3.88
N ILE A 27 -14.17 -1.54 2.79
CA ILE A 27 -13.17 -1.86 1.78
C ILE A 27 -11.84 -1.27 2.21
N VAL A 28 -10.82 -2.11 2.24
CA VAL A 28 -9.45 -1.72 2.56
C VAL A 28 -8.69 -1.54 1.25
N SER A 29 -8.20 -0.35 0.97
CA SER A 29 -7.49 -0.07 -0.28
C SER A 29 -6.17 0.65 -0.02
N PRO A 30 -5.06 0.24 -0.65
CA PRO A 30 -3.83 1.02 -0.63
C PRO A 30 -4.04 2.39 -1.27
N ILE A 31 -3.38 3.42 -0.75
CA ILE A 31 -3.34 4.74 -1.37
C ILE A 31 -2.28 4.71 -2.47
N ALA A 32 -2.69 4.89 -3.72
CA ALA A 32 -1.79 4.86 -4.87
C ALA A 32 -0.62 5.86 -4.72
N GLY A 33 0.59 5.44 -5.10
CA GLY A 33 1.79 6.26 -5.03
C GLY A 33 2.42 6.34 -3.62
N ARG A 34 1.85 5.67 -2.61
CA ARG A 34 2.50 5.53 -1.30
C ARG A 34 3.53 4.40 -1.35
N VAL A 35 4.78 4.75 -1.11
CA VAL A 35 5.90 3.80 -1.08
C VAL A 35 6.38 3.58 0.35
N ILE A 36 6.48 2.31 0.73
CA ILE A 36 7.12 1.85 1.96
C ILE A 36 8.59 1.59 1.65
N VAL A 37 9.49 2.20 2.43
CA VAL A 37 10.94 1.96 2.32
C VAL A 37 11.35 1.00 3.43
N VAL A 38 11.89 -0.15 3.05
CA VAL A 38 12.39 -1.17 3.98
C VAL A 38 13.90 -1.19 3.94
N ARG A 39 14.55 -1.09 5.10
CA ARG A 39 15.98 -1.38 5.25
C ARG A 39 16.15 -2.88 5.50
N THR A 40 16.88 -3.56 4.62
CA THR A 40 17.16 -4.99 4.75
C THR A 40 18.22 -5.25 5.81
N ALA A 41 18.33 -6.50 6.27
CA ALA A 41 19.31 -6.89 7.29
C ALA A 41 20.77 -6.62 6.86
N ASP A 42 21.05 -6.67 5.56
CA ASP A 42 22.35 -6.34 4.95
C ASP A 42 22.52 -4.83 4.65
N GLY A 43 21.64 -3.97 5.17
CA GLY A 43 21.79 -2.52 5.11
C GLY A 43 21.33 -1.86 3.80
N LYS A 44 20.81 -2.63 2.84
CA LYS A 44 20.26 -2.11 1.57
C LYS A 44 18.82 -1.65 1.73
N TYR A 45 18.27 -1.11 0.64
CA TYR A 45 16.92 -0.56 0.62
C TYR A 45 16.04 -1.23 -0.44
N VAL A 46 14.79 -1.48 -0.04
CA VAL A 46 13.69 -1.86 -0.92
C VAL A 46 12.66 -0.74 -0.90
N LYS A 47 12.22 -0.31 -2.09
CA LYS A 47 11.01 0.50 -2.25
C LYS A 47 9.88 -0.45 -2.61
N MET A 48 8.81 -0.46 -1.81
CA MET A 48 7.67 -1.35 -1.97
C MET A 48 6.38 -0.54 -2.04
N GLU A 49 5.52 -0.88 -2.99
CA GLU A 49 4.16 -0.33 -3.09
C GLU A 49 3.16 -1.49 -3.05
N ILE A 50 2.20 -1.39 -2.15
CA ILE A 50 1.13 -2.39 -2.01
C ILE A 50 0.03 -2.04 -3.02
N LEU A 51 -0.38 -3.03 -3.80
CA LEU A 51 -1.39 -2.91 -4.85
C LEU A 51 -2.75 -3.41 -4.40
N SER A 52 -2.81 -4.45 -3.56
CA SER A 52 -4.07 -4.98 -3.03
C SER A 52 -3.91 -5.69 -1.69
N TYR A 53 -5.01 -5.73 -0.92
CA TYR A 53 -5.20 -6.48 0.32
C TYR A 53 -6.05 -7.76 0.15
N TYR A 54 -6.59 -7.98 -1.04
CA TYR A 54 -7.49 -9.08 -1.36
C TYR A 54 -6.84 -10.08 -2.34
N GLU A 55 -7.25 -11.34 -2.23
CA GLU A 55 -6.73 -12.43 -3.06
C GLU A 55 -6.99 -12.15 -4.54
N ASN A 56 -6.01 -12.43 -5.41
CA ASN A 56 -6.03 -12.15 -6.86
C ASN A 56 -6.12 -10.67 -7.27
N ALA A 57 -6.03 -9.73 -6.33
CA ALA A 57 -6.04 -8.29 -6.59
C ALA A 57 -7.22 -7.82 -7.48
N PRO A 58 -8.49 -8.05 -7.06
CA PRO A 58 -9.65 -7.63 -7.83
C PRO A 58 -9.66 -6.11 -8.03
N ALA A 59 -10.04 -5.67 -9.23
CA ALA A 59 -10.16 -4.24 -9.55
C ALA A 59 -11.27 -3.53 -8.75
N SER A 60 -12.23 -4.28 -8.21
CA SER A 60 -13.32 -3.77 -7.38
C SER A 60 -13.57 -4.74 -6.23
N PRO A 61 -12.85 -4.60 -5.10
CA PRO A 61 -12.96 -5.51 -3.99
C PRO A 61 -14.33 -5.46 -3.30
N ASN A 62 -14.79 -6.60 -2.83
CA ASN A 62 -15.97 -6.77 -2.01
C ASN A 62 -15.61 -7.57 -0.74
N ASN A 63 -15.57 -6.89 0.39
CA ASN A 63 -15.17 -7.47 1.68
C ASN A 63 -16.10 -8.57 2.22
N MET A 64 -17.26 -8.81 1.60
CA MET A 64 -18.17 -9.90 1.99
C MET A 64 -17.87 -11.23 1.29
N VAL A 65 -17.16 -11.20 0.16
CA VAL A 65 -16.92 -12.39 -0.68
C VAL A 65 -15.44 -12.58 -1.03
N ASP A 66 -14.70 -11.49 -1.20
CA ASP A 66 -13.29 -11.56 -1.52
C ASP A 66 -12.47 -11.85 -0.27
N LYS A 67 -11.60 -12.84 -0.38
CA LYS A 67 -10.72 -13.24 0.72
C LYS A 67 -9.70 -12.14 1.01
N ASP A 68 -9.63 -11.75 2.28
CA ASP A 68 -8.82 -10.64 2.76
C ASP A 68 -7.45 -11.10 3.30
N ARG A 69 -6.55 -10.13 3.57
CA ARG A 69 -5.17 -10.37 4.07
C ARG A 69 -4.25 -11.06 3.06
N PHE A 70 -4.54 -10.93 1.77
CA PHE A 70 -3.66 -11.33 0.68
C PHE A 70 -3.01 -10.09 0.08
N TYR A 71 -1.71 -9.95 0.30
CA TYR A 71 -0.98 -8.76 -0.10
C TYR A 71 -0.38 -8.95 -1.49
N THR A 72 -0.87 -8.18 -2.45
CA THR A 72 -0.22 -8.03 -3.76
C THR A 72 0.60 -6.76 -3.72
N PHE A 73 1.89 -6.82 -4.05
CA PHE A 73 2.78 -5.67 -4.02
C PHE A 73 3.79 -5.73 -5.16
N ARG A 74 4.29 -4.56 -5.55
CA ARG A 74 5.47 -4.43 -6.42
C ARG A 74 6.62 -3.84 -5.63
N TYR A 75 7.83 -4.22 -5.99
CA TYR A 75 9.03 -3.72 -5.31
C TYR A 75 10.17 -3.47 -6.28
N VAL A 76 11.04 -2.54 -5.90
CA VAL A 76 12.35 -2.31 -6.53
C VAL A 76 13.40 -2.48 -5.43
N TYR A 77 14.30 -3.43 -5.65
CA TYR A 77 15.47 -3.65 -4.79
C TYR A 77 16.65 -2.87 -5.34
N GLN A 78 17.36 -2.15 -4.48
CA GLN A 78 18.60 -1.47 -4.84
C GLN A 78 19.79 -2.33 -4.37
N PRO A 79 20.40 -3.15 -5.24
CA PRO A 79 21.52 -4.01 -4.86
C PRO A 79 22.84 -3.25 -4.65
N ALA A 80 22.96 -2.03 -5.18
CA ALA A 80 24.18 -1.24 -5.20
C ALA A 80 24.06 0.05 -4.36
N GLU A 81 25.18 0.54 -3.83
CA GLU A 81 25.28 1.80 -3.08
C GLU A 81 25.20 3.08 -3.94
N SER A 82 24.87 2.98 -5.23
CA SER A 82 24.82 4.17 -6.09
C SER A 82 23.58 5.01 -5.78
N ARG A 83 23.80 6.14 -5.09
CA ARG A 83 22.84 7.25 -4.93
C ARG A 83 23.01 8.33 -6.01
N SER A 84 23.76 8.05 -7.06
CA SER A 84 24.14 9.01 -8.10
C SER A 84 23.08 9.08 -9.20
N PHE A 85 22.65 10.30 -9.53
CA PHE A 85 22.11 10.63 -10.85
C PHE A 85 23.30 11.11 -11.69
N GLU A 86 23.69 10.35 -12.71
CA GLU A 86 24.44 10.89 -13.86
C GLU A 86 23.46 11.16 -15.00
#